data_AF-A0A661FPD0-F1
#
_entry.id   AF-A0A661FPD0-F1
#
_cell.length_a   1.000
_cell.length_b   1.000
_cell.length_c   1.000
_cell.angle_alpha   90.00
_cell.angle_beta   90.00
_cell.angle_gamma   90.00
#
_symmetry.space_group_name_H-M   'P 1'
#
loop_
_entity.id
_entity.type
_entity.pdbx_description
1 polymer ?
#
loop_
_entity_poly.entity_id
_entity_poly.type
_entity_poly.pdbx_seq_one_letter_code
_entity_poly.pdbx_strand_id
1 'polypeptide(L)' 'MNAAELRGKSEKELGDELLALRREQFNLRMQQGVNPDAVRSDQITGVRRNIARVKTVMNEKRGQKVGEKES' A
#
# COMPACT_ATOMS: atom_id res chain seq x y z
N MET A 1 8.99 1.37 -4.15
CA MET A 1 8.37 1.73 -2.85
C MET A 1 9.19 1.09 -1.74
N ASN A 2 9.94 1.91 -0.99
CA ASN A 2 10.80 1.42 0.08
C ASN A 2 10.10 1.54 1.44
N ALA A 3 10.30 0.55 2.32
CA ALA A 3 9.71 0.56 3.65
C ALA A 3 10.23 1.74 4.50
N ALA A 4 11.50 2.15 4.31
CA ALA A 4 12.09 3.29 5.00
C ALA A 4 11.36 4.62 4.70
N GLU A 5 11.03 4.86 3.43
CA GLU A 5 10.28 6.05 2.99
C GLU A 5 8.86 6.08 3.59
N LEU A 6 8.22 4.91 3.73
CA LEU A 6 6.88 4.81 4.31
C LEU A 6 6.86 5.08 5.82
N ARG A 7 7.92 4.72 6.56
CA ARG A 7 7.99 5.00 8.00
C ARG A 7 8.06 6.50 8.31
N GLY A 8 8.65 7.30 7.42
CA GLY A 8 8.73 8.76 7.57
C GLY A 8 7.40 9.50 7.36
N LYS A 9 6.43 8.89 6.65
CA LYS A 9 5.13 9.50 6.36
C LYS A 9 4.19 9.48 7.57
N SER A 10 3.34 10.49 7.72
CA SER A 10 2.29 10.53 8.74
C SER A 10 1.19 9.47 8.50
N GLU A 11 0.38 9.17 9.52
CA GLU A 11 -0.76 8.23 9.36
C GLU A 11 -1.75 8.67 8.28
N LYS A 12 -1.96 9.99 8.14
CA LYS A 12 -2.84 10.55 7.11
C LYS A 12 -2.27 10.33 5.72
N GLU A 13 -0.99 10.66 5.52
CA GLU A 13 -0.30 10.45 4.25
C GLU A 13 -0.23 8.96 3.86
N LEU A 14 -0.06 8.06 4.84
CA LEU A 14 -0.13 6.61 4.60
C LEU A 14 -1.53 6.16 4.17
N GLY A 15 -2.58 6.78 4.71
CA GLY A 15 -3.96 6.57 4.29
C GLY A 15 -4.22 7.04 2.85
N ASP A 16 -3.73 8.23 2.50
CA ASP A 16 -3.86 8.79 1.15
C ASP A 16 -3.09 7.95 0.12
N GLU A 17 -1.87 7.51 0.46
CA GLU A 17 -1.06 6.59 -0.35
C GLU A 17 -1.78 5.25 -0.56
N LEU A 18 -2.40 4.70 0.49
CA LEU A 18 -3.17 3.46 0.39
C LEU A 18 -4.35 3.61 -0.57
N LEU A 19 -5.04 4.75 -0.55
CA LEU A 19 -6.14 5.04 -1.47
C LEU A 19 -5.65 5.16 -2.92
N ALA A 20 -4.51 5.82 -3.15
CA ALA A 20 -3.90 5.92 -4.47
C ALA A 20 -3.55 4.53 -5.03
N LEU A 21 -2.86 3.69 -4.25
CA LEU A 21 -2.50 2.32 -4.64
C LEU A 21 -3.73 1.44 -4.90
N ARG A 22 -4.82 1.63 -4.16
CA ARG A 22 -6.08 0.89 -4.40
C ARG A 22 -6.74 1.28 -5.70
N ARG A 23 -6.70 2.57 -6.06
CA ARG A 23 -7.20 3.05 -7.35
C ARG A 23 -6.36 2.50 -8.50
N GLU A 24 -5.05 2.50 -8.37
CA GLU A 24 -4.14 1.89 -9.34
C GLU A 24 -4.41 0.39 -9.50
N GLN A 25 -4.57 -0.34 -8.39
CA GLN A 25 -4.95 -1.76 -8.43
C GLN A 25 -6.26 -2.00 -9.19
N PHE A 26 -7.27 -1.14 -8.98
CA PHE A 26 -8.54 -1.24 -9.69
C PHE A 26 -8.36 -1.02 -11.19
N ASN A 27 -7.61 0.02 -11.58
CA ASN A 27 -7.33 0.31 -12.98
C ASN A 27 -6.60 -0.86 -13.68
N LEU A 28 -5.59 -1.45 -13.02
CA LEU A 28 -4.88 -2.60 -13.56
C LEU A 28 -5.78 -3.84 -13.73
N ARG A 29 -6.70 -4.08 -12.79
CA ARG A 29 -7.69 -5.17 -12.92
C ARG A 29 -8.68 -4.92 -14.06
N MET A 30 -9.15 -3.68 -14.22
CA MET A 30 -10.02 -3.31 -15.32
C MET A 30 -9.31 -3.49 -16.67
N GLN A 31 -8.06 -3.03 -16.77
CA GLN A 31 -7.23 -3.23 -17.97
C GLN A 31 -7.04 -4.72 -18.28
N GLN A 32 -6.84 -5.54 -17.25
CA GLN A 32 -6.67 -6.99 -17.43
C GLN A 32 -7.95 -7.65 -17.96
N GLY A 33 -9.12 -7.16 -17.55
CA GLY A 33 -10.41 -7.64 -18.06
C GLY A 33 -10.70 -7.20 -19.50
N VAL A 34 -10.23 -6.02 -19.91
CA VAL A 34 -10.45 -5.49 -21.28
C VAL A 34 -9.45 -6.04 -22.28
N ASN A 35 -8.17 -6.16 -21.90
CA ASN A 35 -7.11 -6.69 -22.75
C ASN A 35 -6.11 -7.51 -21.92
N PRO A 36 -6.35 -8.83 -21.79
CA PRO A 36 -5.52 -9.72 -20.95
C PRO A 36 -4.04 -9.76 -21.36
N ASP A 37 -3.76 -9.64 -22.65
CA ASP A 37 -2.40 -9.78 -23.20
C ASP A 37 -1.56 -8.50 -23.05
N ALA A 38 -2.22 -7.35 -22.85
CA ALA A 38 -1.54 -6.06 -22.67
C ALA A 38 -1.08 -5.81 -21.23
N VAL A 39 -1.63 -6.53 -20.25
CA VAL A 39 -1.32 -6.28 -18.83
C VAL A 39 -0.16 -7.12 -18.35
N ARG A 40 0.89 -6.44 -17.89
CA ARG A 40 2.03 -7.11 -17.28
C ARG A 40 1.68 -7.53 -15.85
N SER A 41 1.72 -8.83 -15.58
CA SER A 41 1.37 -9.43 -14.28
C SER A 41 2.30 -9.02 -13.12
N ASP A 42 3.51 -8.57 -13.45
CA ASP A 42 4.49 -8.02 -12.50
C ASP A 42 4.02 -6.70 -11.88
N GLN A 43 3.32 -5.85 -12.65
CA GLN A 43 2.76 -4.58 -12.15
C GLN A 43 1.67 -4.82 -11.10
N ILE A 44 0.76 -5.75 -11.36
CA ILE A 44 -0.28 -6.16 -10.39
C ILE A 44 0.36 -6.66 -9.10
N THR A 45 1.39 -7.50 -9.22
CA THR A 45 2.11 -8.06 -8.08
C THR A 45 2.86 -6.97 -7.31
N GLY A 46 3.46 -5.99 -8.00
CA GLY A 46 4.11 -4.82 -7.43
C GLY A 46 3.15 -3.98 -6.58
N VAL A 47 1.99 -3.60 -7.14
CA VAL A 47 0.96 -2.83 -6.43
C VAL A 47 0.44 -3.57 -5.20
N ARG A 48 0.20 -4.89 -5.30
CA ARG A 48 -0.19 -5.71 -4.13
C ARG A 48 0.85 -5.68 -3.02
N ARG A 49 2.13 -5.80 -3.35
CA ARG A 49 3.24 -5.73 -2.38
C ARG A 49 3.35 -4.34 -1.75
N ASN A 50 3.14 -3.28 -2.53
CA ASN A 50 3.14 -1.91 -2.03
C ASN A 50 2.01 -1.69 -1.00
N ILE A 51 0.79 -2.14 -1.31
CA ILE A 51 -0.35 -2.09 -0.37
C ILE A 51 -0.03 -2.83 0.94
N ALA A 52 0.59 -4.01 0.85
CA ALA A 52 0.98 -4.78 2.02
C ALA A 52 1.98 -4.01 2.89
N ARG A 53 3.03 -3.44 2.29
CA ARG A 53 4.03 -2.63 3.02
C ARG A 53 3.42 -1.44 3.74
N VAL A 54 2.53 -0.69 3.09
CA VAL A 54 1.83 0.46 3.71
C VAL A 54 1.03 -0.01 4.92
N LYS A 55 0.26 -1.09 4.78
CA LYS A 55 -0.52 -1.66 5.90
C LYS A 55 0.36 -2.13 7.05
N THR A 56 1.49 -2.77 6.76
CA THR A 56 2.45 -3.19 7.79
C THR A 56 2.97 -1.98 8.56
N VAL A 57 3.43 -0.92 7.88
CA VAL A 57 3.92 0.30 8.55
C VAL A 57 2.82 0.99 9.37
N MET A 58 1.58 1.04 8.87
CA MET A 58 0.45 1.56 9.65
C MET A 58 0.20 0.75 10.92
N ASN A 59 0.30 -0.58 10.85
CA ASN A 59 0.15 -1.45 12.02
C ASN A 59 1.31 -1.29 13.00
N GLU A 60 2.55 -1.19 12.52
CA GLU A 60 3.73 -0.91 13.35
C GLU A 60 3.56 0.40 14.14
N LYS A 61 3.10 1.47 13.47
CA LYS A 61 2.82 2.77 14.12
C LYS A 61 1.70 2.69 15.16
N ARG A 62 0.64 1.92 14.88
CA ARG A 62 -0.43 1.68 15.85
C ARG A 62 0.06 0.88 17.05
N GLY A 63 0.87 -0.15 16.83
CA GLY A 63 1.46 -0.97 17.90
C GLY A 63 2.40 -0.16 18.80
N GLN A 64 3.23 0.71 18.23
CA GLN A 64 4.07 1.63 19.00
C GLN A 64 3.25 2.57 19.88
N LYS A 65 2.18 3.18 19.35
CA LYS A 65 1.27 4.05 20.13
C LYS A 65 0.56 3.34 21.28
N VAL A 66 0.34 2.02 21.20
CA VAL A 66 -0.32 1.25 22.26
C VAL A 66 0.67 0.92 23.40
N GLY A 67 1.90 0.54 23.07
CA GLY A 67 2.93 0.28 24.08
C GLY A 67 3.31 1.51 24.91
N GLU A 68 3.20 2.72 24.34
CA GLU A 68 3.47 3.99 25.02
C GLU A 68 2.34 4.43 25.98
N LYS A 69 1.13 3.86 25.83
CA LYS A 69 -0.03 4.16 26.70
C LYS A 69 -0.18 3.20 27.88
N GLU A 70 0.50 2.06 27.84
CA GLU A 70 0.49 1.05 28.91
C GLU A 70 1.70 1.16 29.86
N SER A 71 2.55 2.18 29.68
CA SER A 71 3.70 2.50 30.55
C SER A 71 3.44 3.72 31.43
#